data_AF-A0A2M6ZBZ4-F1
#
_entry.id   AF-A0A2M6ZBZ4-F1
#
_cell.length_a   1.000
_cell.length_b   1.000
_cell.length_c   1.000
_cell.angle_alpha   90.00
_cell.angle_beta   90.00
_cell.angle_gamma   90.00
#
_symmetry.space_group_name_H-M   'P 1'
#
loop_
_entity.id
_entity.type
_entity.pdbx_description
1 polymer ?
#
loop_
_entity_poly.entity_id
_entity_poly.type
_entity_poly.pdbx_seq_one_letter_code
_entity_poly.pdbx_strand_id
1 'polypeptide(L)'
;MGKINYSIEIEIFKGSGCDHHRIGEKFNYPEDIGKICPWLLDSINSMVRVLQFGGILPWKYQNTEYEKELNTDGTTTEFVRCPDPTNSGIVAKIMRRKLAEPKEVCWS
;
A
#
# COMPACT_ATOMS: atom_id res chain seq x y z
N MET A 1 3.36 -6.21 24.14
CA MET A 1 2.70 -5.59 22.98
C MET A 1 3.74 -5.16 21.95
N GLY A 2 3.45 -5.35 20.67
CA GLY A 2 4.15 -4.63 19.61
C GLY A 2 3.61 -3.20 19.49
N LYS A 3 4.40 -2.30 18.90
CA LYS A 3 3.97 -0.94 18.57
C LYS A 3 4.08 -0.74 17.07
N ILE A 4 3.00 -0.28 16.45
CA ILE A 4 2.99 0.15 15.06
C ILE A 4 3.05 1.67 15.04
N ASN A 5 4.10 2.21 14.41
CA ASN A 5 4.34 3.66 14.33
C ASN A 5 3.79 4.29 13.05
N TYR A 6 3.19 3.50 12.17
CA TYR A 6 2.80 3.92 10.82
C TYR A 6 1.39 3.44 10.48
N SER A 7 0.59 4.32 9.87
CA SER A 7 -0.62 3.91 9.16
C SER A 7 -0.29 3.54 7.72
N ILE A 8 -1.09 2.63 7.16
CA ILE A 8 -1.02 2.21 5.77
C ILE A 8 -2.38 2.45 5.12
N GLU A 9 -2.38 3.26 4.06
CA GLU A 9 -3.50 3.44 3.15
C GLU A 9 -3.12 2.82 1.80
N ILE A 10 -4.05 2.13 1.15
CA ILE A 10 -3.86 1.53 -0.17
C ILE A 10 -4.88 2.18 -1.10
N GLU A 11 -4.41 2.74 -2.20
CA GLU A 11 -5.23 3.37 -3.24
C GLU A 11 -5.10 2.61 -4.55
N ILE A 12 -6.20 2.37 -5.26
CA ILE A 12 -6.17 1.90 -6.65
C ILE A 12 -5.79 3.08 -7.54
N PHE A 13 -4.50 3.23 -7.80
CA PHE A 13 -3.93 4.41 -8.45
C PHE A 13 -4.17 4.44 -9.96
N LYS A 14 -4.07 3.29 -10.62
CA LYS A 14 -4.17 3.18 -12.08
C LYS A 14 -4.81 1.87 -12.50
N GLY A 15 -5.36 1.85 -13.71
CA GLY A 15 -5.90 0.67 -14.39
C GLY A 15 -7.08 1.08 -15.27
N SER A 16 -7.78 0.10 -15.84
CA SER A 16 -9.13 0.28 -16.41
C SER A 16 -10.24 -0.20 -15.46
N GLY A 17 -9.85 -0.67 -14.26
CA GLY A 17 -10.71 -1.38 -13.32
C GLY A 17 -10.76 -2.88 -13.61
N CYS A 18 -11.19 -3.66 -12.63
CA CYS A 18 -11.49 -5.09 -12.78
C CYS A 18 -12.81 -5.38 -12.08
N ASP A 19 -13.29 -6.61 -12.03
CA ASP A 19 -14.57 -6.92 -11.37
C ASP A 19 -14.62 -6.45 -9.91
N HIS A 20 -13.49 -6.48 -9.21
CA HIS A 20 -13.40 -6.20 -7.77
C HIS A 20 -13.01 -4.77 -7.41
N HIS A 21 -12.30 -4.06 -8.30
CA HIS A 21 -11.66 -2.79 -7.96
C HIS A 21 -11.89 -1.72 -9.03
N ARG A 22 -11.96 -0.46 -8.61
CA ARG A 22 -12.09 0.74 -9.44
C ARG A 22 -11.02 1.75 -9.06
N ILE A 23 -10.61 2.56 -10.04
CA ILE A 23 -9.60 3.61 -9.84
C ILE A 23 -10.10 4.61 -8.79
N GLY A 24 -9.22 5.00 -7.87
CA GLY A 24 -9.51 5.94 -6.78
C GLY A 24 -10.10 5.30 -5.52
N GLU A 25 -10.39 4.00 -5.51
CA GLU A 25 -10.78 3.29 -4.29
C GLU A 25 -9.63 3.29 -3.28
N LYS A 26 -9.98 3.46 -2.00
CA LYS A 26 -9.04 3.55 -0.89
C LYS A 26 -9.40 2.57 0.22
N PHE A 27 -8.38 1.97 0.81
CA PHE A 27 -8.49 0.96 1.86
C PHE A 27 -7.49 1.26 2.97
N ASN A 28 -7.95 1.22 4.22
CA ASN A 28 -7.09 1.33 5.39
C ASN A 28 -6.63 -0.06 5.81
N TYR A 29 -5.32 -0.27 5.99
CA TYR A 29 -4.80 -1.56 6.44
C TYR A 29 -4.48 -1.54 7.95
N PRO A 30 -4.91 -2.55 8.73
CA PRO A 30 -5.57 -3.80 8.31
C PRO A 30 -7.12 -3.76 8.28
N GLU A 31 -7.76 -2.64 8.63
CA GLU A 31 -9.21 -2.55 8.89
C GLU A 31 -10.07 -2.95 7.67
N ASP A 32 -9.61 -2.64 6.46
CA ASP A 32 -10.31 -2.88 5.20
C ASP A 32 -9.77 -4.08 4.42
N ILE A 33 -8.93 -4.94 5.03
CA ILE A 33 -8.26 -6.05 4.34
C ILE A 33 -9.23 -6.98 3.60
N GLY A 34 -10.43 -7.22 4.18
CA GLY A 34 -11.45 -8.07 3.58
C GLY A 34 -12.12 -7.50 2.33
N LYS A 35 -11.90 -6.22 2.02
CA LYS A 35 -12.39 -5.56 0.79
C LYS A 35 -11.39 -5.68 -0.36
N ILE A 36 -10.14 -6.05 -0.08
CA ILE A 36 -9.10 -6.21 -1.08
C ILE A 36 -9.16 -7.63 -1.64
N CYS A 37 -9.36 -7.78 -2.95
CA CYS A 37 -9.38 -9.11 -3.57
C CYS A 37 -8.07 -9.89 -3.33
N PRO A 38 -8.11 -11.23 -3.24
CA PRO A 38 -6.95 -12.03 -2.81
C PRO A 38 -5.69 -11.83 -3.65
N TRP A 39 -5.83 -11.64 -4.97
CA TRP A 39 -4.69 -11.47 -5.87
C TRP A 39 -3.94 -10.16 -5.63
N LEU A 40 -4.68 -9.06 -5.44
CA LEU A 40 -4.07 -7.79 -5.12
C LEU A 40 -3.47 -7.82 -3.72
N LEU A 41 -4.20 -8.40 -2.75
CA LEU A 41 -3.74 -8.50 -1.37
C LEU A 41 -2.41 -9.27 -1.25
N ASP A 42 -2.30 -10.42 -1.91
CA ASP A 42 -1.08 -11.21 -1.92
C ASP A 42 0.10 -10.45 -2.55
N SER A 43 -0.16 -9.80 -3.69
CA SER A 43 0.83 -9.00 -4.42
C SER A 43 1.41 -7.85 -3.60
N ILE A 44 0.60 -7.17 -2.79
CA ILE A 44 1.05 -6.02 -1.98
C ILE A 44 1.59 -6.41 -0.60
N ASN A 45 1.34 -7.64 -0.12
CA ASN A 45 1.53 -8.03 1.29
C ASN A 45 2.96 -7.76 1.79
N SER A 46 3.98 -8.21 1.05
CA SER A 46 5.38 -8.02 1.45
C SER A 46 5.77 -6.55 1.57
N MET A 47 5.32 -5.71 0.64
CA MET A 47 5.59 -4.26 0.65
C MET A 47 4.88 -3.59 1.83
N VAL A 48 3.61 -3.94 2.08
CA VAL A 48 2.86 -3.46 3.24
C VAL A 48 3.59 -3.79 4.54
N ARG A 49 4.11 -5.02 4.69
CA ARG A 49 4.86 -5.42 5.91
C ARG A 49 6.15 -4.62 6.09
N VAL A 50 6.94 -4.46 5.02
CA VAL A 50 8.17 -3.65 5.08
C VAL A 50 7.84 -2.23 5.55
N LEU A 51 6.84 -1.59 4.94
CA LEU A 51 6.44 -0.23 5.28
C LEU A 51 5.83 -0.11 6.68
N GLN A 52 5.02 -1.09 7.10
CA GLN A 52 4.36 -1.14 8.41
C GLN A 52 5.38 -1.14 9.56
N PHE A 53 6.52 -1.80 9.37
CA PHE A 53 7.60 -1.85 10.37
C PHE A 53 8.69 -0.79 10.15
N GLY A 54 8.44 0.21 9.31
CA GLY A 54 9.32 1.36 9.13
C GLY A 54 10.47 1.13 8.15
N GLY A 55 10.52 -0.01 7.48
CA GLY A 55 11.39 -0.23 6.34
C GLY A 55 11.03 0.69 5.18
N ILE A 56 11.99 0.87 4.27
CA ILE A 56 11.83 1.64 3.04
C ILE A 56 12.44 0.81 1.91
N LEU A 57 11.75 0.78 0.76
CA LEU A 57 12.19 0.10 -0.44
C LEU A 57 12.91 1.10 -1.36
N PRO A 58 14.16 0.85 -1.78
CA PRO A 58 15.07 1.88 -2.29
C PRO A 58 14.82 2.32 -3.74
N TRP A 59 14.04 1.57 -4.51
CA TRP A 59 13.69 1.92 -5.90
C TRP A 59 12.79 3.15 -5.93
N LYS A 60 13.18 4.19 -6.69
CA LYS A 60 12.50 5.50 -6.70
C LYS A 60 11.57 5.74 -7.87
N TYR A 61 11.75 5.02 -8.98
CA TYR A 61 11.03 5.22 -10.24
C TYR A 61 11.06 6.67 -10.76
N GLN A 62 12.22 7.32 -10.68
CA GLN A 62 12.39 8.74 -11.04
C GLN A 62 11.95 9.04 -12.47
N ASN A 63 11.31 10.20 -12.66
CA ASN A 63 10.78 10.66 -13.95
C ASN A 63 9.69 9.74 -14.53
N THR A 64 8.96 9.03 -13.67
CA THR A 64 7.77 8.25 -14.05
C THR A 64 6.59 8.67 -13.20
N GLU A 65 5.37 8.29 -13.61
CA GLU A 65 4.16 8.49 -12.81
C GLU A 65 4.17 7.73 -11.46
N TYR A 66 5.11 6.80 -11.28
CA TYR A 66 5.30 6.00 -10.06
C TYR A 66 6.43 6.55 -9.18
N GLU A 67 6.91 7.76 -9.45
CA GLU A 67 7.96 8.37 -8.64
C GLU A 67 7.53 8.45 -7.16
N LYS A 68 8.40 7.94 -6.28
CA LYS A 68 8.06 7.78 -4.87
C LYS A 68 8.37 9.01 -4.05
N GLU A 69 7.51 9.24 -3.06
CA GLU A 69 7.83 10.05 -1.90
C GLU A 69 8.57 9.16 -0.90
N LEU A 70 9.79 9.55 -0.52
CA LEU A 70 10.60 8.79 0.41
C LEU A 70 10.83 9.58 1.69
N ASN A 71 9.98 9.33 2.68
CA ASN A 71 10.03 9.92 4.02
C ASN A 71 9.85 11.45 4.02
N THR A 72 9.19 12.00 3.01
CA THR A 72 8.76 13.40 2.97
C THR A 72 7.68 13.58 4.04
N ASP A 73 7.95 14.38 5.07
CA ASP A 73 7.05 14.62 6.21
C ASP A 73 6.54 13.33 6.89
N GLY A 74 7.39 12.29 6.93
CA GLY A 74 7.03 10.98 7.48
C GLY A 74 6.18 10.11 6.55
N THR A 75 5.93 10.55 5.32
CA THR A 75 5.19 9.83 4.29
C THR A 75 6.13 9.07 3.36
N THR A 76 5.80 7.80 3.08
CA THR A 76 6.46 7.00 2.04
C THR A 76 5.42 6.36 1.15
N THR A 77 5.65 6.39 -0.17
CA THR A 77 4.80 5.71 -1.15
C THR A 77 5.48 4.48 -1.75
N GLU A 78 4.69 3.50 -2.15
CA GLU A 78 5.12 2.34 -2.96
C GLU A 78 4.05 2.03 -4.00
N PHE A 79 4.46 1.48 -5.14
CA PHE A 79 3.57 1.12 -6.23
C PHE A 79 3.73 -0.36 -6.57
N VAL A 80 2.62 -1.07 -6.67
CA VAL A 80 2.60 -2.51 -6.95
C VAL A 80 1.53 -2.81 -7.98
N ARG A 81 1.89 -3.57 -9.02
CA ARG A 81 0.96 -4.00 -10.06
C ARG A 81 0.26 -5.29 -9.65
N CYS A 82 -1.06 -5.34 -9.81
CA CYS A 82 -1.83 -6.56 -9.63
C CYS A 82 -1.37 -7.64 -10.64
N PRO A 83 -1.23 -8.91 -10.24
CA PRO A 83 -0.81 -9.99 -11.14
C PRO A 83 -1.92 -10.45 -12.10
N ASP A 84 -3.09 -9.81 -12.07
CA ASP A 84 -4.17 -10.03 -13.02
C ASP A 84 -3.65 -9.93 -14.47
N PRO A 85 -3.71 -11.02 -15.27
CA PRO A 85 -3.18 -11.05 -16.62
C PRO A 85 -4.05 -10.30 -17.64
N THR A 86 -5.22 -9.81 -17.23
CA THR A 86 -6.10 -9.07 -18.13
C THR A 86 -5.57 -7.67 -18.43
N ASN A 87 -6.23 -6.98 -19.35
CA ASN A 87 -5.94 -5.59 -19.69
C ASN A 87 -6.42 -4.60 -18.59
N SER A 88 -6.82 -5.08 -17.40
CA SER A 88 -7.17 -4.24 -16.25
C SER A 88 -5.99 -3.37 -15.85
N GLY A 89 -4.77 -3.92 -15.88
CA GLY A 89 -3.52 -3.20 -15.64
C GLY A 89 -3.48 -2.47 -14.29
N ILE A 90 -4.17 -3.00 -13.28
CA ILE A 90 -4.32 -2.32 -11.99
C ILE A 90 -2.96 -2.12 -11.30
N VAL A 91 -2.73 -0.89 -10.84
CA VAL A 91 -1.60 -0.53 -9.98
C VAL A 91 -2.15 0.04 -8.68
N ALA A 92 -1.73 -0.54 -7.56
CA ALA A 92 -2.01 0.00 -6.23
C ALA A 92 -0.87 0.92 -5.79
N LYS A 93 -1.23 2.06 -5.21
CA LYS A 93 -0.35 2.96 -4.46
C LYS A 93 -0.53 2.69 -2.98
N ILE A 94 0.52 2.21 -2.33
CA ILE A 94 0.58 2.04 -0.88
C ILE A 94 1.18 3.33 -0.30
N MET A 95 0.47 3.95 0.63
CA MET A 95 0.93 5.15 1.33
C MET A 95 1.11 4.85 2.82
N ARG A 96 2.35 4.94 3.27
CA ARG A 96 2.73 4.84 4.68
C ARG A 96 2.84 6.24 5.27
N ARG A 97 2.14 6.52 6.37
CA ARG A 97 2.28 7.80 7.10
C ARG A 97 2.70 7.53 8.55
N LYS A 98 3.63 8.33 9.06
CA LYS A 98 4.01 8.28 10.48
C LYS A 98 2.83 8.71 11.34
N LEU A 99 2.48 7.91 12.34
CA LEU A 99 1.45 8.26 13.31
C LEU A 99 1.98 9.29 14.30
N ALA A 100 1.11 10.17 14.77
CA ALA A 100 1.42 11.07 15.89
C ALA A 100 1.70 10.28 17.17
N GLU A 101 0.92 9.22 17.41
CA GLU A 101 1.09 8.30 18.53
C GLU A 101 1.11 6.84 18.02
N PRO A 102 2.01 5.98 18.54
CA PRO A 102 2.06 4.59 18.12
C PRO A 102 0.79 3.81 18.49
N LYS A 103 0.30 2.96 17.58
CA LYS A 103 -0.80 2.02 17.85
C LYS A 103 -0.25 0.80 18.58
N GLU A 104 -0.79 0.50 19.75
CA GLU A 104 -0.46 -0.74 20.46
C GLU A 104 -1.16 -1.93 19.80
N VAL A 105 -0.41 -3.00 19.58
CA VAL A 105 -0.94 -4.25 19.02
C VAL A 105 -0.55 -5.42 19.91
N CYS A 106 -1.54 -6.27 20.20
CA CYS A 106 -1.33 -7.54 20.86
C CYS A 106 -1.22 -8.61 19.78
N TRP A 107 -0.06 -9.26 19.67
CA TRP A 107 0.11 -10.42 18.80
C TRP A 107 -0.47 -11.62 19.55
N SER A 108 -1.63 -12.11 19.13
CA SER A 108 -2.22 -13.37 19.59
C SER A 108 -1.80 -14.51 18.69
#